data_AF-A0A7V9K4D8-F1
#
_entry.id   AF-A0A7V9K4D8-F1
#
_cell.length_a   1.000
_cell.length_b   1.000
_cell.length_c   1.000
_cell.angle_alpha   90.00
_cell.angle_beta   90.00
_cell.angle_gamma   90.00
#
_symmetry.space_group_name_H-M   'P 1'
#
loop_
_entity.id
_entity.type
_entity.pdbx_description
1 polymer ?
#
loop_
_entity_poly.entity_id
_entity_poly.type
_entity_poly.pdbx_seq_one_letter_code
_entity_poly.pdbx_strand_id
1 'polypeptide(L)'
;MGNLRSVEKALEHVGAEAVVTNDHELIREAGGIVLPGVGAFPKAMGRIRALGLDEVVGERRKAGVPLLGICLGMQLLFDSSDELGGAEGLGLIAGPVERLGSNGLKLPQIGWNAVGWRSQSALNAGLPDPVAFYHVHSFAPCPARTEDVLGTAEYGA
;
A
#
# COMPACT_ATOMS: atom_id res chain seq x y z
N MET A 1 11.64 1.92 9.83
CA MET A 1 11.13 1.16 8.65
C MET A 1 11.99 1.55 7.46
N GLY A 2 12.38 0.62 6.59
CA GLY A 2 13.14 0.95 5.38
C GLY A 2 12.23 1.63 4.34
N ASN A 3 12.80 2.47 3.48
CA ASN A 3 12.19 3.28 2.41
C ASN A 3 11.59 4.67 2.75
N LEU A 4 11.45 5.06 4.02
CA LEU A 4 10.84 6.34 4.42
C LEU A 4 11.48 7.55 3.72
N ARG A 5 12.81 7.63 3.72
CA ARG A 5 13.55 8.72 3.08
C ARG A 5 13.34 8.79 1.57
N SER A 6 13.17 7.65 0.90
CA SER A 6 12.91 7.62 -0.54
C SER A 6 11.53 8.15 -0.87
N VAL A 7 10.52 7.77 -0.06
CA VAL A 7 9.14 8.25 -0.21
C VAL A 7 9.06 9.75 0.10
N GLU A 8 9.65 10.19 1.20
CA GLU A 8 9.74 11.60 1.60
C GLU A 8 10.36 12.45 0.48
N LYS A 9 11.52 12.03 -0.06
CA LYS A 9 12.19 12.76 -1.15
C LYS A 9 11.40 12.75 -2.45
N ALA A 10 10.65 11.68 -2.75
CA ALA A 10 9.79 11.64 -3.93
C ALA A 10 8.63 12.64 -3.81
N LEU A 11 8.03 12.77 -2.62
CA LEU A 11 6.97 13.75 -2.33
C LEU A 11 7.50 15.19 -2.40
N GLU A 12 8.64 15.47 -1.77
CA GLU A 12 9.30 16.77 -1.85
C GLU A 12 9.64 17.15 -3.30
N HIS A 13 10.12 16.19 -4.10
CA HIS A 13 10.50 16.42 -5.49
C HIS A 13 9.31 16.87 -6.35
N VAL A 14 8.09 16.39 -6.05
CA VAL A 14 6.86 16.81 -6.73
C VAL A 14 6.18 18.00 -6.06
N GLY A 15 6.83 18.64 -5.09
CA GLY A 15 6.40 19.89 -4.46
C GLY A 15 5.53 19.75 -3.21
N ALA A 16 5.41 18.54 -2.65
CA ALA A 16 4.68 18.33 -1.39
C ALA A 16 5.59 18.57 -0.18
N GLU A 17 5.03 19.15 0.89
CA GLU A 17 5.67 19.15 2.21
C GLU A 17 5.44 17.78 2.87
N ALA A 18 6.52 17.02 3.09
CA ALA A 18 6.46 15.69 3.67
C ALA A 18 7.06 15.70 5.08
N VAL A 19 6.31 15.18 6.05
CA VAL A 19 6.74 15.04 7.45
C VAL A 19 6.67 13.57 7.83
N VAL A 20 7.82 12.97 8.18
CA VAL A 20 7.87 11.61 8.72
C VAL A 20 7.59 11.65 10.22
N THR A 21 6.43 11.14 10.64
CA THR A 21 6.00 11.22 12.04
C THR A 21 5.18 10.00 12.47
N ASN A 22 5.15 9.77 13.79
CA ASN A 22 4.19 8.91 14.48
C ASN A 22 3.39 9.69 15.54
N ASP A 23 3.50 11.02 15.55
CA ASP A 23 2.73 11.93 16.40
C ASP A 23 1.29 12.03 15.88
N HIS A 24 0.33 11.78 16.76
CA HIS A 24 -1.08 11.71 16.38
C HIS A 24 -1.64 13.07 15.98
N GLU A 25 -1.22 14.16 16.62
CA GLU A 25 -1.73 15.50 16.31
C GLU A 25 -1.23 15.95 14.94
N LEU A 26 0.05 15.73 14.63
CA LEU A 26 0.59 16.03 13.29
C LEU A 26 -0.13 15.22 12.20
N ILE A 27 -0.49 13.96 12.47
CA ILE A 27 -1.28 13.15 11.53
C ILE A 27 -2.71 13.72 11.37
N ARG A 28 -3.30 14.28 12.45
CA ARG A 28 -4.62 14.94 12.39
C ARG A 28 -4.60 16.25 11.63
N GLU A 29 -3.48 16.94 11.57
CA GLU A 29 -3.34 18.18 10.80
C GLU A 29 -3.02 17.91 9.31
N ALA A 30 -2.52 16.71 8.98
CA ALA A 30 -2.11 16.36 7.63
C ALA A 30 -3.29 16.40 6.62
N GLY A 31 -3.02 16.99 5.44
CA GLY A 31 -3.94 17.01 4.30
C GLY A 31 -3.98 15.70 3.50
N GLY A 32 -3.04 14.80 3.75
CA GLY A 32 -2.97 13.46 3.18
C GLY A 32 -2.00 12.59 3.98
N ILE A 33 -2.24 11.28 3.98
CA ILE A 33 -1.43 10.30 4.72
C ILE A 33 -0.79 9.34 3.73
N VAL A 34 0.51 9.10 3.87
CA VAL A 34 1.21 8.03 3.17
C VAL A 34 1.63 6.99 4.19
N LEU A 35 1.17 5.75 3.99
CA LEU A 35 1.57 4.60 4.77
C LEU A 35 2.54 3.75 3.95
N PRO A 36 3.86 3.94 4.08
CA PRO A 36 4.83 3.05 3.46
C PRO A 36 5.10 1.84 4.34
N GLY A 37 5.57 0.74 3.74
CA GLY A 37 6.01 -0.40 4.53
C GLY A 37 6.97 -1.32 3.80
N VAL A 38 7.82 -1.99 4.59
CA VAL A 38 8.67 -3.11 4.19
C VAL A 38 8.67 -4.17 5.28
N GLY A 39 8.89 -5.42 4.90
CA GLY A 39 8.89 -6.56 5.83
C GLY A 39 7.59 -7.35 5.76
N ALA A 40 7.19 -7.92 6.90
CA ALA A 40 6.04 -8.84 6.99
C ALA A 40 4.80 -8.18 7.59
N PHE A 41 3.63 -8.57 7.09
CA PHE A 41 2.32 -8.06 7.44
C PHE A 41 2.02 -8.12 8.95
N PRO A 42 2.15 -9.27 9.66
CA PRO A 42 1.82 -9.32 11.08
C PRO A 42 2.70 -8.42 11.93
N LYS A 43 3.99 -8.34 11.60
CA LYS A 43 4.96 -7.50 12.32
C LYS A 43 4.66 -6.02 12.15
N ALA A 44 4.25 -5.60 10.95
CA ALA A 44 3.88 -4.22 10.67
C ALA A 44 2.57 -3.84 11.37
N MET A 45 1.53 -4.67 11.29
CA MET A 45 0.27 -4.43 12.01
C MET A 45 0.46 -4.38 13.53
N GLY A 46 1.30 -5.27 14.09
CA GLY A 46 1.63 -5.23 15.52
C GLY A 46 2.25 -3.90 15.95
N ARG A 47 3.11 -3.30 15.11
CA ARG A 47 3.70 -1.98 15.38
C ARG A 47 2.70 -0.85 15.24
N ILE A 48 1.86 -0.88 14.21
CA ILE A 48 0.81 0.12 13.98
C ILE A 48 -0.10 0.20 15.20
N ARG A 49 -0.61 -0.95 15.67
CA ARG A 49 -1.48 -1.05 16.85
C ARG A 49 -0.78 -0.63 18.13
N ALA A 50 0.47 -1.06 18.33
CA ALA A 50 1.24 -0.67 19.51
C ALA A 50 1.51 0.85 19.60
N LEU A 51 1.46 1.55 18.46
CA LEU A 51 1.60 3.00 18.37
C LEU A 51 0.25 3.73 18.29
N GLY A 52 -0.88 3.00 18.33
CA GLY A 52 -2.23 3.55 18.13
C GLY A 52 -2.45 4.20 16.77
N LEU A 53 -1.64 3.84 15.76
CA LEU A 53 -1.70 4.48 14.45
C LEU A 53 -2.91 4.02 13.62
N ASP A 54 -3.43 2.83 13.89
CA ASP A 54 -4.66 2.30 13.30
C ASP A 54 -5.87 3.19 13.64
N GLU A 55 -5.95 3.66 14.88
CA GLU A 55 -7.04 4.54 15.33
C GLU A 55 -7.01 5.87 14.59
N VAL A 56 -5.88 6.58 14.60
CA VAL A 56 -5.77 7.89 13.94
C VAL A 56 -5.88 7.79 12.43
N VAL A 57 -5.33 6.75 11.80
CA VAL A 57 -5.50 6.53 10.35
C VAL A 57 -6.98 6.27 10.02
N GLY A 58 -7.67 5.47 10.83
CA GLY A 58 -9.11 5.22 10.68
C GLY A 58 -9.95 6.48 10.88
N GLU A 59 -9.62 7.32 11.87
CA GLU A 59 -10.24 8.64 12.10
C GLU A 59 -10.11 9.53 10.86
N ARG A 60 -8.88 9.69 10.35
CA ARG A 60 -8.59 10.56 9.20
C ARG A 60 -9.22 10.05 7.92
N ARG A 61 -9.25 8.73 7.72
CA ARG A 61 -9.95 8.14 6.58
C ARG A 61 -11.44 8.46 6.60
N LYS A 62 -12.09 8.35 7.77
CA LYS A 62 -13.52 8.72 7.95
C LYS A 62 -13.77 10.21 7.71
N ALA A 63 -12.81 11.06 8.04
CA ALA A 63 -12.83 12.49 7.73
C ALA A 63 -12.61 12.82 6.25
N GLY A 64 -12.41 11.82 5.38
CA GLY A 64 -12.23 12.00 3.93
C GLY A 64 -10.81 12.37 3.51
N VAL A 65 -9.83 12.27 4.43
CA VAL A 65 -8.42 12.54 4.13
C VAL A 65 -7.87 11.45 3.21
N PRO A 66 -7.20 11.81 2.10
CA PRO A 66 -6.57 10.84 1.21
C PRO A 66 -5.50 10.01 1.93
N LEU A 67 -5.51 8.70 1.68
CA LEU A 67 -4.55 7.73 2.22
C LEU A 67 -3.92 6.95 1.07
N LEU A 68 -2.59 6.94 1.02
CA LEU A 68 -1.82 6.16 0.04
C LEU A 68 -0.97 5.11 0.76
N GLY A 69 -1.30 3.84 0.54
CA GLY A 69 -0.45 2.72 0.97
C GLY A 69 0.59 2.36 -0.09
N ILE A 70 1.85 2.12 0.31
CA ILE A 70 2.92 1.73 -0.63
C ILE A 70 3.49 0.36 -0.24
N CYS A 71 3.48 -0.59 -1.19
CA CYS A 71 3.97 -1.96 -1.03
C CYS A 71 3.29 -2.66 0.17
N LEU A 72 4.02 -2.99 1.24
CA LEU A 72 3.41 -3.53 2.45
C LEU A 72 2.36 -2.57 3.01
N GLY A 73 2.59 -1.26 2.96
CA GLY A 73 1.62 -0.27 3.40
C GLY A 73 0.28 -0.34 2.67
N MET A 74 0.29 -0.71 1.37
CA MET A 74 -0.93 -0.98 0.59
C MET A 74 -1.62 -2.25 1.09
N GLN A 75 -0.85 -3.31 1.33
CA GLN A 75 -1.38 -4.58 1.84
C GLN A 75 -2.09 -4.38 3.18
N LEU A 76 -1.53 -3.59 4.09
CA LEU A 76 -2.11 -3.33 5.42
C LEU A 76 -3.48 -2.65 5.38
N LEU A 77 -3.87 -2.03 4.26
CA LEU A 77 -5.20 -1.45 4.08
C LEU A 77 -6.31 -2.51 3.95
N PHE A 78 -5.94 -3.75 3.62
CA PHE A 78 -6.86 -4.87 3.42
C PHE A 78 -7.31 -5.52 4.74
N ASP A 79 -8.21 -6.50 4.66
CA ASP A 79 -8.80 -7.14 5.83
C ASP A 79 -7.77 -7.97 6.62
N SER A 80 -6.96 -8.77 5.94
CA SER A 80 -6.04 -9.70 6.59
C SER A 80 -4.94 -10.21 5.66
N SER A 81 -3.95 -10.89 6.23
CA SER A 81 -3.00 -11.72 5.49
C SER A 81 -2.77 -13.04 6.23
N ASP A 82 -2.45 -14.10 5.50
CA ASP A 82 -2.02 -15.40 6.04
C ASP A 82 -0.50 -15.49 6.27
N GLU A 83 0.26 -14.43 5.92
CA GLU A 83 1.71 -14.38 6.09
C GLU A 83 2.11 -14.65 7.55
N LEU A 84 3.08 -15.56 7.76
CA LEU A 84 3.67 -15.88 9.08
C LEU A 84 2.66 -16.21 10.19
N GLY A 85 1.59 -16.95 9.87
CA GLY A 85 0.56 -17.35 10.84
C GLY A 85 -0.60 -16.36 10.95
N GLY A 86 -0.54 -15.28 10.17
CA GLY A 86 -1.65 -14.40 9.87
C GLY A 86 -1.83 -13.22 10.82
N ALA A 87 -2.53 -12.21 10.33
CA ALA A 87 -2.94 -11.03 11.10
C ALA A 87 -4.07 -10.27 10.40
N GLU A 88 -4.93 -9.65 11.20
CA GLU A 88 -5.89 -8.65 10.74
C GLU A 88 -5.16 -7.36 10.33
N GLY A 89 -5.57 -6.78 9.20
CA GLY A 89 -5.13 -5.48 8.69
C GLY A 89 -5.95 -4.32 9.26
N LEU A 90 -5.99 -3.22 8.52
CA LEU A 90 -6.78 -2.03 8.85
C LEU A 90 -8.24 -2.16 8.41
N GLY A 91 -8.57 -3.10 7.52
CA GLY A 91 -9.95 -3.36 7.06
C GLY A 91 -10.57 -2.17 6.34
N LEU A 92 -9.78 -1.40 5.60
CA LEU A 92 -10.23 -0.24 4.82
C LEU A 92 -10.64 -0.63 3.40
N ILE A 93 -10.12 -1.74 2.89
CA ILE A 93 -10.45 -2.33 1.59
C ILE A 93 -10.78 -3.81 1.84
N ALA A 94 -11.91 -4.28 1.32
CA ALA A 94 -12.34 -5.66 1.53
C ALA A 94 -11.47 -6.64 0.71
N GLY A 95 -11.08 -7.75 1.33
CA GLY A 95 -10.31 -8.84 0.73
C GLY A 95 -9.04 -9.19 1.50
N PRO A 96 -8.52 -10.42 1.33
CA PRO A 96 -7.27 -10.84 1.96
C PRO A 96 -6.04 -10.41 1.14
N VAL A 97 -4.86 -10.50 1.77
CA VAL A 97 -3.56 -10.43 1.14
C VAL A 97 -2.93 -11.82 1.20
N GLU A 98 -2.80 -12.44 0.04
CA GLU A 98 -2.40 -13.83 -0.10
C GLU A 98 -1.04 -13.96 -0.79
N ARG A 99 -0.40 -15.12 -0.61
CA ARG A 99 0.84 -15.43 -1.31
C ARG A 99 0.60 -15.45 -2.83
N LEU A 100 1.40 -14.70 -3.57
CA LEU A 100 1.28 -14.57 -5.02
C LEU A 100 1.37 -15.94 -5.71
N GLY A 101 0.37 -16.27 -6.51
CA GLY A 101 0.39 -17.44 -7.39
C GLY A 101 1.54 -17.31 -8.38
N SER A 102 2.59 -18.12 -8.22
CA SER A 102 3.81 -17.99 -9.02
C SER A 102 3.84 -18.87 -10.27
N ASN A 103 2.97 -19.87 -10.38
CA ASN A 103 2.92 -20.81 -11.52
C ASN A 103 4.30 -21.38 -11.92
N GLY A 104 5.17 -21.62 -10.94
CA GLY A 104 6.54 -22.12 -11.15
C GLY A 104 7.64 -21.06 -11.25
N LEU A 105 7.28 -19.77 -11.23
CA LEU A 105 8.22 -18.65 -11.22
C LEU A 105 8.81 -18.40 -9.82
N LYS A 106 9.94 -17.70 -9.76
CA LYS A 106 10.69 -17.48 -8.51
C LYS A 106 10.07 -16.34 -7.69
N LEU A 107 9.62 -16.63 -6.47
CA LEU A 107 9.25 -15.57 -5.52
C LEU A 107 10.45 -15.06 -4.69
N PRO A 108 10.44 -13.80 -4.23
CA PRO A 108 9.45 -12.75 -4.57
C PRO A 108 9.52 -12.36 -6.06
N GLN A 109 8.40 -11.85 -6.59
CA GLN A 109 8.42 -11.11 -7.85
C GLN A 109 9.36 -9.92 -7.65
N ILE A 110 10.46 -9.86 -8.40
CA ILE A 110 11.41 -8.75 -8.40
C ILE A 110 11.60 -8.29 -9.83
N GLY A 111 11.25 -7.04 -10.12
CA GLY A 111 11.54 -6.44 -11.42
C GLY A 111 10.49 -5.46 -11.89
N TRP A 112 10.71 -4.92 -13.08
CA TRP A 112 9.76 -4.05 -13.75
C TRP A 112 8.66 -4.88 -14.38
N ASN A 113 7.41 -4.52 -14.12
CA ASN A 113 6.25 -5.15 -14.72
C ASN A 113 5.23 -4.10 -15.15
N ALA A 114 4.55 -4.38 -16.25
CA ALA A 114 3.55 -3.50 -16.83
C ALA A 114 2.25 -3.56 -16.01
N VAL A 115 1.77 -2.40 -15.57
CA VAL A 115 0.42 -2.24 -15.02
C VAL A 115 -0.47 -1.70 -16.13
N GLY A 116 -1.55 -2.42 -16.41
CA GLY A 116 -2.65 -1.95 -17.26
C GLY A 116 -3.77 -1.37 -16.41
N TRP A 117 -4.41 -0.30 -16.87
CA TRP A 117 -5.46 0.39 -16.12
C TRP A 117 -6.84 -0.24 -16.36
N ARG A 118 -7.63 -0.37 -15.28
CA ARG A 118 -9.03 -0.82 -15.36
C ARG A 118 -10.03 0.34 -15.39
N SER A 119 -9.63 1.48 -14.84
CA SER A 119 -10.45 2.70 -14.77
C SER A 119 -9.56 3.94 -14.74
N GLN A 120 -10.15 5.10 -15.02
CA GLN A 120 -9.45 6.39 -14.95
C GLN A 120 -9.57 7.00 -13.55
N SER A 121 -8.51 7.63 -13.08
CA SER A 121 -8.42 8.29 -11.77
C SER A 121 -7.38 9.41 -11.79
N ALA A 122 -7.34 10.21 -10.72
CA ALA A 122 -6.26 11.18 -10.54
C ALA A 122 -4.86 10.51 -10.42
N LEU A 123 -4.79 9.24 -10.02
CA LEU A 123 -3.52 8.51 -9.84
C LEU A 123 -2.88 8.05 -11.16
N ASN A 124 -3.67 7.88 -12.22
CA ASN A 124 -3.18 7.44 -13.52
C ASN A 124 -3.39 8.46 -14.66
N ALA A 125 -3.89 9.65 -14.32
CA ALA A 125 -4.05 10.74 -15.28
C ALA A 125 -2.70 11.08 -15.95
N GLY A 126 -2.67 11.00 -17.28
CA GLY A 126 -1.48 11.31 -18.07
C GLY A 126 -0.41 10.23 -18.11
N LEU A 127 -0.63 9.07 -17.46
CA LEU A 127 0.27 7.93 -17.57
C LEU A 127 -0.05 7.08 -18.82
N PRO A 128 0.96 6.47 -19.45
CA PRO A 128 0.73 5.48 -20.51
C PRO A 128 -0.09 4.28 -20.01
N ASP A 129 -0.73 3.58 -20.96
CA ASP A 129 -1.45 2.34 -20.70
C ASP A 129 -1.02 1.28 -21.75
N PRO A 130 -0.26 0.24 -21.37
CA PRO A 130 0.26 -0.01 -20.02
C PRO A 130 1.50 0.84 -19.67
N VAL A 131 1.84 0.92 -18.38
CA VAL A 131 3.07 1.56 -17.89
C VAL A 131 3.82 0.67 -16.90
N ALA A 132 5.15 0.70 -16.97
CA ALA A 132 5.99 -0.14 -16.11
C ALA A 132 6.18 0.44 -14.70
N PHE A 133 5.96 -0.39 -13.68
CA PHE A 133 6.32 -0.11 -12.29
C PHE A 133 7.30 -1.16 -11.77
N TYR A 134 8.08 -0.82 -10.74
CA TYR A 134 8.99 -1.77 -10.09
C TYR A 134 8.27 -2.52 -8.97
N HIS A 135 8.27 -3.84 -9.04
CA HIS A 135 7.65 -4.75 -8.08
C HIS A 135 8.71 -5.49 -7.26
N VAL A 136 8.46 -5.62 -5.95
CA VAL A 136 9.22 -6.46 -5.03
C VAL A 136 8.31 -7.02 -3.93
N HIS A 137 7.64 -8.14 -4.19
CA HIS A 137 6.71 -8.75 -3.24
C HIS A 137 6.50 -10.27 -3.47
N SER A 138 6.22 -11.00 -2.40
CA SER A 138 5.77 -12.40 -2.45
C SER A 138 4.27 -12.56 -2.17
N PHE A 139 3.62 -11.51 -1.69
CA PHE A 139 2.21 -11.46 -1.34
C PHE A 139 1.54 -10.35 -2.15
N ALA A 140 0.27 -10.52 -2.48
CA ALA A 140 -0.51 -9.57 -3.26
C ALA A 140 -1.92 -9.44 -2.66
N PRO A 141 -2.52 -8.24 -2.70
CA PRO A 141 -3.93 -8.09 -2.34
C PRO A 141 -4.84 -8.84 -3.30
N CYS A 142 -5.89 -9.43 -2.74
CA CYS A 142 -6.98 -10.08 -3.45
C CYS A 142 -8.29 -9.34 -3.13
N PRO A 143 -8.54 -8.17 -3.77
CA PRO A 143 -9.71 -7.36 -3.45
C PRO A 143 -11.00 -8.14 -3.70
N ALA A 144 -11.91 -8.11 -2.72
CA ALA A 144 -13.21 -8.78 -2.81
C ALA A 144 -14.12 -8.13 -3.87
N ARG A 145 -13.82 -6.89 -4.25
CA ARG A 145 -14.61 -6.07 -5.16
C ARG A 145 -13.77 -5.59 -6.33
N THR A 146 -14.31 -5.70 -7.53
CA THR A 146 -13.59 -5.30 -8.75
C THR A 146 -13.41 -3.79 -8.87
N GLU A 147 -14.30 -3.00 -8.27
CA GLU A 147 -14.23 -1.54 -8.26
C GLU A 147 -13.09 -0.99 -7.40
N ASP A 148 -12.56 -1.79 -6.46
CA ASP A 148 -11.39 -1.43 -5.66
C ASP A 148 -10.07 -1.60 -6.45
N VAL A 149 -10.13 -2.13 -7.68
CA VAL A 149 -8.96 -2.38 -8.54
C VAL A 149 -8.81 -1.28 -9.59
N LEU A 150 -7.83 -0.39 -9.38
CA LEU A 150 -7.49 0.65 -10.37
C LEU A 150 -6.67 0.12 -11.55
N GLY A 151 -5.77 -0.83 -11.29
CA GLY A 151 -4.88 -1.41 -12.30
C GLY A 151 -4.38 -2.78 -11.89
N THR A 152 -3.92 -3.56 -12.87
CA THR A 152 -3.46 -4.94 -12.69
C THR A 152 -2.14 -5.18 -13.41
N ALA A 153 -1.29 -6.02 -12.85
CA ALA A 153 -0.07 -6.52 -13.48
C ALA A 153 -0.06 -8.05 -13.45
N GLU A 154 0.56 -8.67 -14.46
CA GLU A 154 0.64 -10.13 -14.59
C GLU A 154 2.08 -10.60 -14.34
N TYR A 155 2.30 -11.41 -13.30
CA TYR A 155 3.64 -11.89 -12.99
C TYR A 155 4.07 -13.00 -13.96
N GLY A 156 5.07 -12.69 -14.79
CA GLY A 156 5.66 -13.63 -15.75
C GLY A 156 5.11 -13.54 -17.18
N ALA A 157 4.35 -12.48 -17.49
CA ALA A 157 3.98 -12.11 -18.85
C ALA A 157 5.21 -11.69 -19.70
#